data_AF-A0A0H3F0L0-F1
#
_entry.id   AF-A0A0H3F0L0-F1
#
_cell.length_a   1.000
_cell.length_b   1.000
_cell.length_c   1.000
_cell.angle_alpha   90.00
_cell.angle_beta   90.00
_cell.angle_gamma   90.00
#
_symmetry.space_group_name_H-M   'P 1'
#
loop_
_entity.id
_entity.type
_entity.pdbx_description
1 polymer ?
#
loop_
_entity_poly.entity_id
_entity_poly.type
_entity_poly.pdbx_seq_one_letter_code
_entity_poly.pdbx_strand_id
1 'polypeptide(L)'
;MNGKMWIDIKTKRDVRLFLWMVGNDVAIENYRQTKEIKTYHLNHIYGEDCNLAALAINEAFRILYKHSDELFSYAYRFKKAKEALLPIKEFSWFKRSNDACYFAWAYIRVLSNKNRSLSNFGDNEILTIHTRTPYHRYIKIQYPVSHRERIECIEDFFDRSPMDLSSKLAIMSDIRYEWDRRSPLAIWLPLKKNEKKKINWAWDYICKDKINYITGSIKRAQEKIIEESDSDNIISQATLDEIYYSYMNGYIHQPHFLSLFRPSTTTEKYLAIRCIYIFLYYYDKKFISRFKKSWESLSYRKAKRKSKSIFLKKTKSELILGENISETSGHSDEETIKTEKDIMIEKAKDVMRKVIINRKNKNSDLSDEQDNDIQEYHSGINPWFG
;
A
#
# COMPACT_ATOMS: atom_id res chain seq x y z
N MET A 1 18.43 45.90 27.29
CA MET A 1 18.37 45.78 25.81
C MET A 1 16.92 45.98 25.38
N ASN A 2 16.52 47.19 24.98
CA ASN A 2 15.10 47.51 24.68
C ASN A 2 14.72 47.20 23.21
N GLY A 3 15.05 45.99 22.75
CA GLY A 3 14.50 45.47 21.49
C GLY A 3 13.03 45.09 21.71
N LYS A 4 12.11 45.65 20.92
CA LYS A 4 10.67 45.34 21.01
C LYS A 4 10.45 43.86 20.66
N MET A 5 10.31 43.00 21.67
CA MET A 5 10.40 41.54 21.51
C MET A 5 9.38 41.01 20.48
N TRP A 6 9.85 40.19 19.54
CA TRP A 6 9.14 39.88 18.30
C TRP A 6 9.46 38.47 17.78
N ILE A 7 8.43 37.76 17.37
CA ILE A 7 8.50 36.48 16.68
C ILE A 7 8.67 36.79 15.18
N ASP A 8 9.88 36.57 14.67
CA ASP A 8 10.30 36.94 13.31
C ASP A 8 9.65 36.05 12.23
N ILE A 9 8.42 36.35 11.82
CA ILE A 9 7.71 35.69 10.72
C ILE A 9 7.79 36.59 9.47
N LYS A 10 8.30 36.05 8.35
CA LYS A 10 8.45 36.78 7.07
C LYS A 10 7.83 36.10 5.86
N THR A 11 7.45 34.82 5.96
CA THR A 11 7.00 34.01 4.81
C THR A 11 5.82 33.11 5.16
N LYS A 12 5.07 32.64 4.14
CA LYS A 12 4.04 31.60 4.32
C LYS A 12 4.61 30.30 4.94
N ARG A 13 5.89 29.97 4.70
CA ARG A 13 6.58 28.81 5.31
C ARG A 13 6.89 29.06 6.79
N ASP A 14 7.27 30.28 7.15
CA ASP A 14 7.48 30.71 8.55
C ASP A 14 6.18 30.56 9.34
N VAL A 15 5.03 31.03 8.79
CA VAL A 15 3.70 30.86 9.40
C VAL A 15 3.38 29.37 9.59
N ARG A 16 3.55 28.54 8.55
CA ARG A 16 3.30 27.09 8.61
C ARG A 16 4.16 26.39 9.67
N LEU A 17 5.43 26.76 9.79
CA LEU A 17 6.35 26.23 10.81
C LEU A 17 5.93 26.67 12.23
N PHE A 18 5.61 27.96 12.42
CA PHE A 18 5.20 28.48 13.71
C PHE A 18 3.92 27.80 14.22
N LEU A 19 2.89 27.73 13.36
CA LEU A 19 1.62 27.07 13.69
C LEU A 19 1.78 25.55 13.86
N TRP A 20 2.78 24.91 13.27
CA TRP A 20 3.12 23.53 13.63
C TRP A 20 3.70 23.42 15.04
N MET A 21 4.61 24.33 15.43
CA MET A 21 5.26 24.29 16.74
C MET A 21 4.33 24.65 17.89
N VAL A 22 3.43 25.63 17.69
CA VAL A 22 2.64 26.26 18.77
C VAL A 22 1.19 26.57 18.39
N GLY A 23 0.64 25.95 17.33
CA GLY A 23 -0.72 26.26 16.84
C GLY A 23 -1.88 25.96 17.81
N ASN A 24 -1.61 25.19 18.87
CA ASN A 24 -2.54 24.87 19.96
C ASN A 24 -2.18 25.59 21.28
N ASP A 25 -1.32 26.61 21.22
CA ASP A 25 -0.84 27.33 22.40
C ASP A 25 -1.95 28.20 23.05
N VAL A 26 -1.84 28.39 24.37
CA VAL A 26 -2.82 29.13 25.17
C VAL A 26 -2.95 30.58 24.71
N ALA A 27 -1.90 31.21 24.16
CA ALA A 27 -2.00 32.56 23.59
C ALA A 27 -2.96 32.65 22.41
N ILE A 28 -3.04 31.62 21.56
CA ILE A 28 -3.93 31.62 20.39
C ILE A 28 -5.39 31.48 20.83
N GLU A 29 -5.68 30.59 21.77
CA GLU A 29 -7.04 30.42 22.30
C GLU A 29 -7.45 31.61 23.20
N ASN A 30 -6.54 32.16 24.01
CA ASN A 30 -6.78 33.39 24.74
C ASN A 30 -7.08 34.56 23.78
N TYR A 31 -6.35 34.69 22.68
CA TYR A 31 -6.60 35.73 21.67
C TYR A 31 -7.97 35.59 20.98
N ARG A 32 -8.52 34.38 20.88
CA ARG A 32 -9.93 34.19 20.50
C ARG A 32 -10.87 34.77 21.55
N GLN A 33 -10.69 34.41 22.82
CA GLN A 33 -11.67 34.64 23.89
C GLN A 33 -11.52 36.00 24.63
N THR A 34 -10.36 36.63 24.58
CA THR A 34 -10.05 37.84 25.37
C THR A 34 -10.92 39.03 24.98
N LYS A 35 -11.27 39.84 25.99
CA LYS A 35 -12.01 41.10 25.87
C LYS A 35 -11.08 42.30 25.64
N GLU A 36 -9.77 42.11 25.64
CA GLU A 36 -8.82 43.18 25.27
C GLU A 36 -9.04 43.65 23.83
N ILE A 37 -8.72 44.92 23.58
CA ILE A 37 -8.83 45.54 22.26
C ILE A 37 -7.78 44.90 21.34
N LYS A 38 -8.23 44.30 20.24
CA LYS A 38 -7.39 43.63 19.24
C LYS A 38 -7.24 44.54 18.03
N THR A 39 -6.01 44.81 17.60
CA THR A 39 -5.74 45.53 16.35
C THR A 39 -5.97 44.63 15.13
N TYR A 40 -5.75 43.32 15.28
CA TYR A 40 -5.88 42.34 14.21
C TYR A 40 -6.98 41.32 14.52
N HIS A 41 -7.58 40.75 13.46
CA HIS A 41 -8.59 39.71 13.61
C HIS A 41 -7.92 38.33 13.72
N LEU A 42 -8.49 37.42 14.54
CA LEU A 42 -7.96 36.06 14.72
C LEU A 42 -7.73 35.33 13.38
N ASN A 43 -8.65 35.49 12.42
CA ASN A 43 -8.55 34.85 11.10
C ASN A 43 -7.29 35.25 10.32
N HIS A 44 -6.65 36.38 10.64
CA HIS A 44 -5.38 36.77 10.02
C HIS A 44 -4.24 35.77 10.33
N ILE A 45 -4.26 35.10 11.49
CA ILE A 45 -3.28 34.07 11.87
C ILE A 45 -3.27 32.91 10.86
N TYR A 46 -4.45 32.55 10.33
CA TYR A 46 -4.64 31.45 9.38
C TYR A 46 -4.85 31.92 7.93
N GLY A 47 -4.69 33.23 7.69
CA GLY A 47 -4.88 33.85 6.38
C GLY A 47 -3.71 33.64 5.42
N GLU A 48 -3.90 34.06 4.16
CA GLU A 48 -2.82 33.99 3.17
C GLU A 48 -1.76 35.09 3.32
N ASP A 49 -2.09 36.22 3.93
CA ASP A 49 -1.13 37.32 4.16
C ASP A 49 -0.26 37.01 5.38
N CYS A 50 1.00 36.65 5.12
CA CYS A 50 1.95 36.34 6.18
C CYS A 50 2.38 37.57 7.02
N ASN A 51 2.19 38.80 6.53
CA ASN A 51 2.43 40.01 7.33
C ASN A 51 1.31 40.20 8.34
N LEU A 52 0.04 40.09 7.91
CA LEU A 52 -1.11 40.13 8.82
C LEU A 52 -1.09 38.96 9.81
N ALA A 53 -0.67 37.77 9.38
CA ALA A 53 -0.45 36.63 10.27
C ALA A 53 0.65 36.92 11.31
N ALA A 54 1.80 37.47 10.90
CA ALA A 54 2.88 37.85 11.80
C ALA A 54 2.43 38.90 12.84
N LEU A 55 1.67 39.90 12.41
CA LEU A 55 1.12 40.95 13.27
C LEU A 55 0.13 40.37 14.31
N ALA A 56 -0.84 39.56 13.86
CA ALA A 56 -1.83 38.92 14.73
C ALA A 56 -1.22 37.91 15.71
N ILE A 57 -0.26 37.09 15.27
CA ILE A 57 0.50 36.16 16.13
C ILE A 57 1.26 36.92 17.22
N ASN A 58 1.97 37.99 16.85
CA ASN A 58 2.71 38.77 17.83
C ASN A 58 1.79 39.56 18.77
N GLU A 59 0.61 40.00 18.34
CA GLU A 59 -0.40 40.60 19.23
C GLU A 59 -0.93 39.56 20.23
N ALA A 60 -1.34 38.37 19.76
CA ALA A 60 -1.82 37.27 20.59
C ALA A 60 -0.83 36.88 21.70
N PHE A 61 0.43 36.63 21.34
CA PHE A 61 1.46 36.26 22.31
C PHE A 61 1.85 37.44 23.22
N ARG A 62 1.77 38.69 22.75
CA ARG A 62 2.02 39.86 23.62
C ARG A 62 0.92 40.13 24.63
N ILE A 63 -0.34 39.86 24.30
CA ILE A 63 -1.46 40.02 25.25
C ILE A 63 -1.26 39.07 26.43
N LEU A 64 -1.03 37.77 26.17
CA LEU A 64 -0.88 36.78 27.24
C LEU A 64 0.48 36.86 27.96
N TYR A 65 1.59 37.02 27.23
CA TYR A 65 2.94 36.86 27.76
C TYR A 65 3.72 38.17 27.98
N LYS A 66 3.03 39.31 28.01
CA LYS A 66 3.59 40.67 28.16
C LYS A 66 4.65 40.82 29.26
N HIS A 67 4.48 40.07 30.35
CA HIS A 67 5.25 40.17 31.60
C HIS A 67 6.02 38.88 31.93
N SER A 68 6.24 38.00 30.95
CA SER A 68 6.93 36.72 31.15
C SER A 68 8.05 36.49 30.13
N ASP A 69 9.06 35.70 30.52
CA ASP A 69 10.13 35.25 29.61
C ASP A 69 9.66 34.22 28.57
N GLU A 70 8.39 33.80 28.60
CA GLU A 70 7.84 32.80 27.68
C GLU A 70 7.83 33.30 26.23
N LEU A 71 7.52 34.59 26.00
CA LEU A 71 7.62 35.20 24.67
C LEU A 71 9.08 35.22 24.16
N PHE A 72 10.08 35.36 25.05
CA PHE A 72 11.50 35.23 24.67
C PHE A 72 11.82 33.79 24.27
N SER A 73 11.38 32.82 25.07
CA SER A 73 11.52 31.38 24.80
C SER A 73 10.92 31.00 23.44
N TYR A 74 9.71 31.50 23.12
CA TYR A 74 9.07 31.27 21.83
C TYR A 74 9.83 31.90 20.66
N ALA A 75 10.22 33.17 20.75
CA ALA A 75 11.00 33.84 19.70
C ALA A 75 12.36 33.13 19.46
N TYR A 76 13.04 32.71 20.53
CA TYR A 76 14.32 31.99 20.44
C TYR A 76 14.18 30.59 19.83
N ARG A 77 13.20 29.79 20.29
CA ARG A 77 12.91 28.45 19.75
C ARG A 77 12.55 28.53 18.26
N PHE A 78 11.72 29.50 17.88
CA PHE A 78 11.33 29.70 16.50
C PHE A 78 12.51 30.14 15.62
N LYS A 79 13.37 31.06 16.09
CA LYS A 79 14.60 31.43 15.40
C LYS A 79 15.49 30.21 15.11
N LYS A 80 15.75 29.35 16.12
CA LYS A 80 16.50 28.09 15.94
C LYS A 80 15.85 27.15 14.92
N ALA A 81 14.51 27.02 14.95
CA ALA A 81 13.80 26.19 13.98
C ALA A 81 13.93 26.74 12.54
N LYS A 82 13.89 28.07 12.35
CA LYS A 82 14.15 28.73 11.06
C LYS A 82 15.58 28.49 10.56
N GLU A 83 16.58 28.60 11.43
CA GLU A 83 17.99 28.35 11.11
C GLU A 83 18.24 26.88 10.69
N ALA A 84 17.42 25.94 11.16
CA ALA A 84 17.44 24.53 10.77
C ALA A 84 16.56 24.18 9.54
N LEU A 85 16.03 25.16 8.79
CA LEU A 85 15.24 24.89 7.58
C LEU A 85 16.13 24.61 6.35
N LEU A 86 15.79 23.57 5.59
CA LEU A 86 16.40 23.37 4.27
C LEU A 86 16.11 24.55 3.33
N PRO A 87 17.11 25.08 2.59
CA PRO A 87 16.89 26.06 1.53
C PRO A 87 15.90 25.55 0.48
N ILE A 88 15.03 26.42 -0.06
CA ILE A 88 13.96 26.02 -1.01
C ILE A 88 14.54 25.34 -2.27
N LYS A 89 15.77 25.72 -2.67
CA LYS A 89 16.50 25.12 -3.80
C LYS A 89 16.75 23.62 -3.65
N GLU A 90 16.88 23.09 -2.42
CA GLU A 90 17.16 21.67 -2.19
C GLU A 90 15.99 20.76 -2.57
N PHE A 91 14.77 21.30 -2.63
CA PHE A 91 13.59 20.57 -3.08
C PHE A 91 13.36 20.64 -4.61
N SER A 92 14.17 21.43 -5.35
CA SER A 92 13.90 21.73 -6.76
C SER A 92 14.00 20.51 -7.69
N TRP A 93 14.94 19.60 -7.41
CA TRP A 93 15.27 18.46 -8.28
C TRP A 93 14.11 17.48 -8.47
N PHE A 94 13.31 17.23 -7.43
CA PHE A 94 12.14 16.35 -7.53
C PHE A 94 10.83 17.07 -7.86
N LYS A 95 10.70 18.38 -7.61
CA LYS A 95 9.45 19.14 -7.80
C LYS A 95 8.89 19.13 -9.23
N ARG A 96 9.73 18.86 -10.25
CA ARG A 96 9.31 18.74 -11.66
C ARG A 96 9.18 17.29 -12.14
N SER A 97 9.61 16.31 -11.35
CA SER A 97 9.61 14.89 -11.73
C SER A 97 8.69 14.09 -10.83
N ASN A 98 7.63 13.54 -11.43
CA ASN A 98 6.64 12.75 -10.69
C ASN A 98 7.24 11.48 -10.07
N ASP A 99 8.13 10.79 -10.80
CA ASP A 99 8.83 9.59 -10.30
C ASP A 99 9.79 9.96 -9.14
N ALA A 100 10.60 11.02 -9.30
CA ALA A 100 11.56 11.46 -8.28
C ALA A 100 10.87 11.90 -6.99
N CYS A 101 9.76 12.62 -7.10
CA CYS A 101 8.95 13.03 -5.95
C CYS A 101 8.28 11.83 -5.27
N TYR A 102 7.82 10.83 -6.03
CA TYR A 102 7.32 9.58 -5.47
C TYR A 102 8.42 8.83 -4.70
N PHE A 103 9.62 8.77 -5.26
CA PHE A 103 10.77 8.12 -4.64
C PHE A 103 11.19 8.82 -3.35
N ALA A 104 11.38 10.14 -3.38
CA ALA A 104 11.76 10.94 -2.21
C ALA A 104 10.72 10.81 -1.08
N TRP A 105 9.42 10.85 -1.42
CA TRP A 105 8.34 10.60 -0.47
C TRP A 105 8.42 9.18 0.13
N ALA A 106 8.60 8.15 -0.69
CA ALA A 106 8.67 6.76 -0.21
C ALA A 106 9.88 6.56 0.72
N TYR A 107 11.01 7.21 0.43
CA TYR A 107 12.22 7.18 1.25
C TYR A 107 12.00 7.80 2.64
N ILE A 108 11.51 9.04 2.72
CA ILE A 108 11.27 9.70 4.04
C ILE A 108 10.22 8.96 4.87
N ARG A 109 9.24 8.31 4.21
CA ARG A 109 8.18 7.54 4.86
C ARG A 109 8.69 6.33 5.61
N VAL A 110 9.76 5.70 5.09
CA VAL A 110 10.44 4.56 5.73
C VAL A 110 11.69 4.95 6.51
N LEU A 111 12.11 6.22 6.52
CA LEU A 111 13.37 6.63 7.16
C LEU A 111 13.42 6.26 8.65
N SER A 112 14.22 5.25 8.98
CA SER A 112 14.45 4.77 10.34
C SER A 112 15.63 3.79 10.36
N ASN A 113 16.42 3.79 11.44
CA ASN A 113 17.45 2.76 11.65
C ASN A 113 16.87 1.34 11.62
N LYS A 114 15.62 1.16 12.08
CA LYS A 114 14.90 -0.13 12.04
C LYS A 114 14.51 -0.59 10.63
N ASN A 115 14.56 0.31 9.65
CA ASN A 115 14.25 0.04 8.25
C ASN A 115 15.52 0.05 7.39
N ARG A 116 16.73 -0.03 7.98
CA ARG A 116 18.01 -0.05 7.26
C ARG A 116 18.15 -1.24 6.30
N SER A 117 17.46 -2.35 6.54
CA SER A 117 17.38 -3.48 5.61
C SER A 117 16.77 -3.11 4.25
N LEU A 118 15.92 -2.07 4.18
CA LEU A 118 15.40 -1.54 2.90
C LEU A 118 16.50 -0.91 2.01
N SER A 119 17.68 -0.62 2.58
CA SER A 119 18.86 -0.17 1.85
C SER A 119 19.63 -1.35 1.25
N ASN A 120 19.65 -2.49 1.96
CA ASN A 120 20.52 -3.65 1.71
C ASN A 120 19.70 -4.93 1.53
N PHE A 121 18.97 -5.04 0.41
CA PHE A 121 18.26 -6.26 0.03
C PHE A 121 19.20 -7.35 -0.54
N GLY A 122 20.16 -7.79 0.29
CA GLY A 122 21.08 -8.89 -0.04
C GLY A 122 20.43 -10.27 0.08
N ASP A 123 19.62 -10.45 1.12
CA ASP A 123 19.08 -11.75 1.54
C ASP A 123 17.54 -11.76 1.59
N ASN A 124 16.96 -12.93 1.84
CA ASN A 124 15.51 -13.19 1.86
C ASN A 124 14.77 -12.57 3.08
N GLU A 125 15.18 -11.37 3.51
CA GLU A 125 14.62 -10.70 4.68
C GLU A 125 13.19 -10.19 4.47
N ILE A 126 12.48 -10.20 5.59
CA ILE A 126 11.06 -9.93 5.77
C ILE A 126 10.75 -8.47 5.35
N LEU A 127 9.92 -8.29 4.31
CA LEU A 127 9.47 -7.00 3.77
C LEU A 127 8.53 -6.18 4.70
N THR A 128 8.52 -6.51 6.00
CA THR A 128 7.89 -5.72 7.06
C THR A 128 8.63 -4.40 7.24
N ILE A 129 7.86 -3.34 7.49
CA ILE A 129 8.38 -2.01 7.74
C ILE A 129 7.89 -1.50 9.08
N HIS A 130 8.79 -0.94 9.88
CA HIS A 130 8.43 -0.26 11.09
C HIS A 130 7.73 1.07 10.73
N THR A 131 6.43 1.20 11.03
CA THR A 131 5.61 2.38 10.66
C THR A 131 5.68 3.56 11.63
N ARG A 132 6.16 3.37 12.86
CA ARG A 132 6.38 4.48 13.82
C ARG A 132 7.67 5.26 13.46
N THR A 133 7.79 5.65 12.18
CA THR A 133 8.89 6.48 11.66
C THR A 133 8.69 7.95 12.01
N PRO A 134 9.70 8.82 11.85
CA PRO A 134 9.53 10.26 12.04
C PRO A 134 8.45 10.85 11.12
N TYR A 135 8.23 10.27 9.92
CA TYR A 135 7.14 10.66 9.02
C TYR A 135 5.76 10.51 9.69
N HIS A 136 5.51 9.40 10.39
CA HIS A 136 4.24 9.19 11.09
C HIS A 136 4.01 10.21 12.22
N ARG A 137 5.09 10.71 12.85
CA ARG A 137 5.02 11.73 13.90
C ARG A 137 4.82 13.15 13.36
N TYR A 138 5.42 13.50 12.22
CA TYR A 138 5.48 14.89 11.73
C TYR A 138 4.45 15.22 10.63
N ILE A 139 3.92 14.21 9.94
CA ILE A 139 3.08 14.40 8.75
C ILE A 139 1.62 14.04 9.03
N LYS A 140 0.69 14.95 8.75
CA LYS A 140 -0.75 14.67 8.84
C LYS A 140 -1.24 13.82 7.67
N ILE A 141 -0.82 14.16 6.44
CA ILE A 141 -1.19 13.43 5.22
C ILE A 141 -0.39 12.12 5.15
N GLN A 142 -0.93 11.07 5.76
CA GLN A 142 -0.27 9.77 5.74
C GLN A 142 -0.16 9.23 4.30
N TYR A 143 -1.25 9.24 3.53
CA TYR A 143 -1.33 8.68 2.18
C TYR A 143 -1.63 9.76 1.13
N PRO A 144 -0.64 10.57 0.70
CA PRO A 144 -0.86 11.57 -0.34
C PRO A 144 -1.27 10.91 -1.66
N VAL A 145 -2.31 11.46 -2.29
CA VAL A 145 -2.91 10.95 -3.55
C VAL A 145 -2.50 11.75 -4.78
N SER A 146 -1.76 12.85 -4.60
CA SER A 146 -1.31 13.74 -5.66
C SER A 146 0.17 14.11 -5.54
N HIS A 147 0.76 14.56 -6.67
CA HIS A 147 2.12 15.08 -6.70
C HIS A 147 2.30 16.31 -5.80
N ARG A 148 1.28 17.18 -5.70
CA ARG A 148 1.28 18.35 -4.82
C ARG A 148 1.36 17.96 -3.35
N GLU A 149 0.52 17.02 -2.91
CA GLU A 149 0.55 16.52 -1.53
C GLU A 149 1.86 15.79 -1.22
N ARG A 150 2.44 15.05 -2.19
CA ARG A 150 3.77 14.43 -2.01
C ARG A 150 4.87 15.47 -1.81
N ILE A 151 4.87 16.57 -2.56
CA ILE A 151 5.80 17.71 -2.34
C ILE A 151 5.59 18.29 -0.94
N GLU A 152 4.34 18.58 -0.55
CA GLU A 152 4.01 19.15 0.75
C GLU A 152 4.45 18.24 1.91
N CYS A 153 4.24 16.92 1.81
CA CYS A 153 4.73 15.95 2.79
C CYS A 153 6.25 15.94 2.93
N ILE A 154 7.00 16.14 1.84
CA ILE A 154 8.46 16.19 1.88
C ILE A 154 8.95 17.50 2.50
N GLU A 155 8.38 18.65 2.11
CA GLU A 155 8.70 19.93 2.74
C GLU A 155 8.38 19.91 4.24
N ASP A 156 7.17 19.51 4.61
CA ASP A 156 6.74 19.38 6.01
C ASP A 156 7.65 18.45 6.82
N PHE A 157 8.17 17.37 6.22
CA PHE A 157 9.04 16.43 6.91
C PHE A 157 10.35 17.09 7.35
N PHE A 158 10.97 17.85 6.44
CA PHE A 158 12.21 18.57 6.74
C PHE A 158 11.96 19.85 7.55
N ASP A 159 10.84 20.53 7.36
CA ASP A 159 10.45 21.73 8.13
C ASP A 159 10.21 21.36 9.61
N ARG A 160 9.49 20.27 9.86
CA ARG A 160 9.04 19.84 11.20
C ARG A 160 10.01 18.94 11.94
N SER A 161 11.01 18.38 11.24
CA SER A 161 12.03 17.55 11.87
C SER A 161 12.92 18.38 12.81
N PRO A 162 13.17 17.93 14.06
CA PRO A 162 14.00 18.63 15.05
C PRO A 162 15.51 18.49 14.76
N MET A 163 15.90 17.84 13.67
CA MET A 163 17.29 17.72 13.22
C MET A 163 17.87 19.10 12.89
N ASP A 164 19.19 19.23 13.02
CA ASP A 164 19.94 20.39 12.54
C ASP A 164 20.01 20.45 11.00
N LEU A 165 20.49 21.57 10.47
CA LEU A 165 20.59 21.78 9.02
C LEU A 165 21.54 20.80 8.33
N SER A 166 22.67 20.43 8.96
CA SER A 166 23.65 19.51 8.38
C SER A 166 23.06 18.11 8.23
N SER A 167 22.44 17.59 9.29
CA SER A 167 21.73 16.31 9.26
C SER A 167 20.63 16.27 8.19
N LYS A 168 19.87 17.37 8.02
CA LYS A 168 18.84 17.46 6.97
C LYS A 168 19.43 17.50 5.55
N LEU A 169 20.53 18.20 5.36
CA LEU A 169 21.25 18.26 4.07
C LEU A 169 21.84 16.88 3.70
N ALA A 170 22.42 16.17 4.67
CA ALA A 170 22.91 14.81 4.47
C ALA A 170 21.78 13.87 4.01
N ILE A 171 20.64 13.84 4.71
CA ILE A 171 19.49 13.01 4.33
C ILE A 171 18.94 13.40 2.94
N MET A 172 18.86 14.68 2.60
CA MET A 172 18.45 15.12 1.25
C MET A 172 19.43 14.67 0.16
N SER A 173 20.74 14.75 0.46
CA SER A 173 21.80 14.27 -0.43
C SER A 173 21.73 12.76 -0.63
N ASP A 174 21.52 11.98 0.43
CA ASP A 174 21.37 10.52 0.38
C ASP A 174 20.16 10.12 -0.47
N ILE A 175 19.00 10.76 -0.26
CA ILE A 175 17.79 10.53 -1.06
C ILE A 175 18.06 10.79 -2.55
N ARG A 176 18.78 11.89 -2.86
CA ARG A 176 19.11 12.25 -4.24
C ARG A 176 20.10 11.27 -4.86
N TYR A 177 21.15 10.89 -4.14
CA TYR A 177 22.14 9.90 -4.59
C TYR A 177 21.49 8.54 -4.87
N GLU A 178 20.62 8.07 -3.97
CA GLU A 178 19.87 6.83 -4.14
C GLU A 178 18.87 6.92 -5.31
N TRP A 179 18.25 8.07 -5.54
CA TRP A 179 17.43 8.34 -6.73
C TRP A 179 18.26 8.30 -8.02
N ASP A 180 19.40 9.00 -8.07
CA ASP A 180 20.25 9.08 -9.25
C ASP A 180 20.82 7.70 -9.61
N ARG A 181 21.16 6.87 -8.59
CA ARG A 181 21.59 5.47 -8.80
C ARG A 181 20.47 4.54 -9.26
N ARG A 182 19.26 4.64 -8.68
CA ARG A 182 18.18 3.66 -8.90
C ARG A 182 17.19 4.03 -10.01
N SER A 183 17.02 5.31 -10.32
CA SER A 183 16.03 5.77 -11.30
C SER A 183 16.23 5.26 -12.74
N PRO A 184 17.47 5.06 -13.26
CA PRO A 184 17.65 4.47 -14.59
C PRO A 184 17.10 3.04 -14.67
N LEU A 185 17.12 2.29 -13.56
CA LEU A 185 16.66 0.90 -13.51
C LEU A 185 15.17 0.78 -13.88
N ALA A 186 14.38 1.82 -13.64
CA ALA A 186 12.95 1.85 -13.99
C ALA A 186 12.68 1.71 -15.50
N ILE A 187 13.69 1.76 -16.37
CA ILE A 187 13.57 1.45 -17.80
C ILE A 187 13.36 -0.05 -18.07
N TRP A 188 13.85 -0.93 -17.19
CA TRP A 188 13.77 -2.38 -17.35
C TRP A 188 12.40 -2.96 -17.04
N LEU A 189 11.56 -2.21 -16.31
CA LEU A 189 10.17 -2.56 -16.04
C LEU A 189 9.37 -2.51 -17.35
N PRO A 190 8.79 -3.63 -17.84
CA PRO A 190 8.13 -3.70 -19.14
C PRO A 190 6.70 -3.13 -19.09
N LEU A 191 6.56 -1.86 -18.72
CA LEU A 191 5.28 -1.18 -18.50
C LEU A 191 5.32 0.26 -19.04
N LYS A 192 4.43 0.59 -19.98
CA LYS A 192 4.31 1.94 -20.57
C LYS A 192 3.10 2.68 -19.99
N LYS A 193 3.22 4.01 -19.85
CA LYS A 193 2.20 4.90 -19.24
C LYS A 193 0.81 4.83 -19.91
N ASN A 194 0.74 4.48 -21.20
CA ASN A 194 -0.51 4.34 -21.94
C ASN A 194 -1.17 2.95 -21.83
N GLU A 195 -0.49 1.91 -21.32
CA GLU A 195 -1.01 0.54 -21.23
C GLU A 195 -1.99 0.34 -20.06
N LYS A 196 -3.09 1.12 -19.99
CA LYS A 196 -4.04 1.15 -18.85
C LYS A 196 -4.46 -0.23 -18.32
N LYS A 197 -4.72 -1.20 -19.20
CA LYS A 197 -5.10 -2.58 -18.85
C LYS A 197 -3.96 -3.37 -18.19
N LYS A 198 -2.72 -3.14 -18.63
CA LYS A 198 -1.52 -3.78 -18.10
C LYS A 198 -1.08 -3.15 -16.78
N ILE A 199 -1.22 -1.83 -16.64
CA ILE A 199 -0.95 -1.11 -15.38
C ILE A 199 -1.86 -1.62 -14.25
N ASN A 200 -3.16 -1.74 -14.50
CA ASN A 200 -4.07 -2.28 -13.49
C ASN A 200 -3.76 -3.75 -13.15
N TRP A 201 -3.49 -4.59 -14.15
CA TRP A 201 -3.04 -5.97 -13.89
C TRP A 201 -1.72 -6.04 -13.11
N ALA A 202 -0.74 -5.18 -13.43
CA ALA A 202 0.58 -5.17 -12.80
C ALA A 202 0.47 -4.77 -11.32
N TRP A 203 -0.41 -3.84 -11.00
CA TRP A 203 -0.79 -3.51 -9.63
C TRP A 203 -1.37 -4.74 -8.92
N ASP A 204 -2.38 -5.39 -9.50
CA ASP A 204 -3.00 -6.58 -8.93
C ASP A 204 -2.00 -7.75 -8.77
N TYR A 205 -1.04 -7.88 -9.68
CA TYR A 205 0.02 -8.89 -9.65
C TYR A 205 0.95 -8.67 -8.45
N ILE A 206 1.49 -7.46 -8.29
CA ILE A 206 2.35 -7.08 -7.16
C ILE A 206 1.60 -7.17 -5.83
N CYS A 207 0.33 -6.75 -5.77
CA CYS A 207 -0.48 -6.88 -4.56
C CYS A 207 -0.80 -8.34 -4.19
N LYS A 208 -0.95 -9.24 -5.17
CA LYS A 208 -1.13 -10.69 -4.92
C LYS A 208 0.17 -11.37 -4.48
N ASP A 209 1.31 -10.91 -5.00
CA ASP A 209 2.63 -11.37 -4.59
C ASP A 209 2.86 -11.17 -3.09
N LYS A 210 2.27 -10.13 -2.47
CA LYS A 210 2.31 -9.92 -1.01
C LYS A 210 1.86 -11.15 -0.21
N ILE A 211 0.75 -11.80 -0.58
CA ILE A 211 0.22 -12.96 0.16
C ILE A 211 1.08 -14.20 -0.14
N ASN A 212 1.39 -14.45 -1.42
CA ASN A 212 2.19 -15.61 -1.81
C ASN A 212 3.64 -15.54 -1.28
N TYR A 213 4.21 -14.35 -1.17
CA TYR A 213 5.52 -14.12 -0.56
C TYR A 213 5.47 -14.39 0.96
N ILE A 214 4.45 -13.89 1.67
CA ILE A 214 4.26 -14.20 3.11
C ILE A 214 4.13 -15.72 3.31
N THR A 215 3.21 -16.38 2.61
CA THR A 215 3.02 -17.84 2.69
C THR A 215 4.28 -18.61 2.28
N GLY A 216 5.01 -18.16 1.25
CA GLY A 216 6.24 -18.79 0.79
C GLY A 216 7.43 -18.59 1.74
N SER A 217 7.54 -17.44 2.40
CA SER A 217 8.57 -17.18 3.42
C SER A 217 8.28 -17.94 4.71
N ILE A 218 7.02 -18.10 5.09
CA ILE A 218 6.61 -18.99 6.19
C ILE A 218 7.02 -20.43 5.88
N LYS A 219 6.71 -20.94 4.67
CA LYS A 219 7.14 -22.29 4.26
C LYS A 219 8.64 -22.49 4.31
N ARG A 220 9.44 -21.55 3.79
CA ARG A 220 10.91 -21.64 3.86
C ARG A 220 11.45 -21.56 5.29
N ALA A 221 10.80 -20.82 6.17
CA ALA A 221 11.17 -20.79 7.59
C ALA A 221 10.84 -22.12 8.28
N GLN A 222 9.69 -22.74 7.96
CA GLN A 222 9.33 -24.08 8.43
C GLN A 222 10.32 -25.14 7.91
N GLU A 223 10.60 -25.14 6.60
CA GLU A 223 11.59 -26.02 5.95
C GLU A 223 12.97 -25.89 6.61
N LYS A 224 13.46 -24.66 6.85
CA LYS A 224 14.76 -24.41 7.49
C LYS A 224 14.80 -24.85 8.97
N ILE A 225 13.71 -24.67 9.73
CA ILE A 225 13.63 -25.15 11.11
C ILE A 225 13.62 -26.69 11.15
N ILE A 226 12.97 -27.33 10.19
CA ILE A 226 12.98 -28.79 10.04
C ILE A 226 14.40 -29.28 9.70
N GLU A 227 15.09 -28.64 8.75
CA GLU A 227 16.49 -28.93 8.40
C GLU A 227 17.48 -28.66 9.56
N GLU A 228 17.24 -27.66 10.40
CA GLU A 228 18.04 -27.38 11.60
C GLU A 228 17.71 -28.30 12.79
N SER A 229 16.64 -29.11 12.70
CA SER A 229 16.17 -30.03 13.74
C SER A 229 16.65 -31.47 13.57
N ASP A 230 17.83 -31.67 12.97
CA ASP A 230 18.49 -32.96 12.64
C ASP A 230 18.92 -33.82 13.87
N SER A 231 18.20 -33.67 14.99
CA SER A 231 18.25 -34.54 16.18
C SER A 231 16.82 -34.76 16.65
N ASP A 232 16.42 -36.04 16.82
CA ASP A 232 15.07 -36.66 16.98
C ASP A 232 14.04 -36.03 17.95
N ASN A 233 13.91 -34.71 18.02
CA ASN A 233 12.84 -33.99 18.70
C ASN A 233 11.80 -33.57 17.65
N ILE A 234 10.73 -34.36 17.55
CA ILE A 234 9.53 -33.99 16.79
C ILE A 234 8.99 -32.68 17.38
N ILE A 235 9.24 -31.56 16.68
CA ILE A 235 8.75 -30.24 17.11
C ILE A 235 7.23 -30.31 17.16
N SER A 236 6.66 -30.09 18.35
CA SER A 236 5.22 -30.28 18.55
C SER A 236 4.42 -29.33 17.64
N GLN A 237 3.26 -29.79 17.17
CA GLN A 237 2.39 -28.96 16.34
C GLN A 237 2.01 -27.65 17.05
N ALA A 238 1.85 -27.68 18.39
CA ALA A 238 1.60 -26.48 19.18
C ALA A 238 2.77 -25.47 19.13
N THR A 239 4.02 -25.93 19.11
CA THR A 239 5.21 -25.07 18.96
C THR A 239 5.31 -24.49 17.55
N LEU A 240 5.00 -25.28 16.51
CA LEU A 240 4.89 -24.79 15.13
C LEU A 240 3.77 -23.76 14.98
N ASP A 241 2.64 -23.98 15.64
CA ASP A 241 1.51 -23.05 15.66
C ASP A 241 1.85 -21.78 16.45
N GLU A 242 2.59 -21.85 17.57
CA GLU A 242 3.08 -20.68 18.31
C GLU A 242 4.06 -19.83 17.48
N ILE A 243 5.01 -20.48 16.79
CA ILE A 243 5.92 -19.82 15.85
C ILE A 243 5.12 -19.19 14.70
N TYR A 244 4.15 -19.92 14.13
CA TYR A 244 3.24 -19.42 13.10
C TYR A 244 2.45 -18.21 13.60
N TYR A 245 1.87 -18.24 14.81
CA TYR A 245 1.18 -17.10 15.42
C TYR A 245 2.12 -15.93 15.72
N SER A 246 3.37 -16.18 16.10
CA SER A 246 4.37 -15.13 16.32
C SER A 246 4.76 -14.44 15.00
N TYR A 247 5.05 -15.21 13.94
CA TYR A 247 5.30 -14.68 12.59
C TYR A 247 4.06 -14.01 11.98
N MET A 248 2.87 -14.57 12.19
CA MET A 248 1.62 -13.99 11.71
C MET A 248 1.24 -12.74 12.48
N ASN A 249 1.35 -12.67 13.80
CA ASN A 249 1.18 -11.42 14.55
C ASN A 249 2.23 -10.39 14.13
N GLY A 250 3.47 -10.83 13.86
CA GLY A 250 4.49 -10.03 13.19
C GLY A 250 4.01 -9.44 11.86
N TYR A 251 3.45 -10.23 10.94
CA TYR A 251 3.05 -9.80 9.60
C TYR A 251 1.66 -9.14 9.48
N ILE A 252 0.73 -9.47 10.36
CA ILE A 252 -0.63 -8.93 10.43
C ILE A 252 -0.59 -7.56 11.11
N HIS A 253 0.24 -7.40 12.14
CA HIS A 253 0.40 -6.11 12.84
C HIS A 253 1.56 -5.25 12.32
N GLN A 254 2.57 -5.80 11.62
CA GLN A 254 3.54 -4.98 10.90
C GLN A 254 3.16 -4.77 9.42
N PRO A 255 3.02 -3.52 8.98
CA PRO A 255 2.75 -3.23 7.59
C PRO A 255 3.90 -3.68 6.68
N HIS A 256 3.54 -4.07 5.47
CA HIS A 256 4.47 -4.41 4.38
C HIS A 256 4.78 -3.16 3.55
N PHE A 257 5.96 -3.02 2.93
CA PHE A 257 6.30 -1.84 2.10
C PHE A 257 5.20 -1.47 1.08
N LEU A 258 4.61 -2.45 0.39
CA LEU A 258 3.48 -2.24 -0.54
C LEU A 258 2.25 -1.56 0.09
N SER A 259 2.02 -1.72 1.39
CA SER A 259 0.88 -1.09 2.09
C SER A 259 1.02 0.42 2.29
N LEU A 260 2.22 0.96 2.04
CA LEU A 260 2.44 2.41 2.00
C LEU A 260 1.66 3.06 0.83
N PHE A 261 1.46 2.32 -0.25
CA PHE A 261 0.94 2.82 -1.52
C PHE A 261 -0.58 2.59 -1.62
N ARG A 262 -1.34 3.67 -1.82
CA ARG A 262 -2.80 3.63 -2.05
C ARG A 262 -3.21 4.35 -3.35
N PRO A 263 -2.68 3.94 -4.52
CA PRO A 263 -2.94 4.63 -5.79
C PRO A 263 -4.37 4.43 -6.29
N SER A 264 -5.14 5.53 -6.36
CA SER A 264 -6.52 5.54 -6.86
C SER A 264 -6.61 5.51 -8.39
N THR A 265 -5.78 6.30 -9.08
CA THR A 265 -5.82 6.43 -10.54
C THR A 265 -4.87 5.46 -11.24
N THR A 266 -5.11 5.19 -12.54
CA THR A 266 -4.16 4.40 -13.35
C THR A 266 -2.80 5.09 -13.48
N THR A 267 -2.74 6.43 -13.45
CA THR A 267 -1.48 7.19 -13.46
C THR A 267 -0.72 7.00 -12.15
N GLU A 268 -1.38 7.13 -10.99
CA GLU A 268 -0.73 6.88 -9.70
C GLU A 268 -0.31 5.41 -9.56
N LYS A 269 -1.07 4.45 -10.08
CA LYS A 269 -0.64 3.03 -10.12
C LYS A 269 0.64 2.85 -10.92
N TYR A 270 0.75 3.49 -12.09
CA TYR A 270 1.98 3.44 -12.91
C TYR A 270 3.20 4.00 -12.17
N LEU A 271 3.06 5.16 -11.51
CA LEU A 271 4.13 5.77 -10.72
C LEU A 271 4.50 4.91 -9.49
N ALA A 272 3.49 4.41 -8.76
CA ALA A 272 3.68 3.53 -7.61
C ALA A 272 4.42 2.24 -8.00
N ILE A 273 4.04 1.57 -9.09
CA ILE A 273 4.73 0.35 -9.57
C ILE A 273 6.19 0.65 -9.94
N ARG A 274 6.48 1.78 -10.60
CA ARG A 274 7.85 2.20 -10.92
C ARG A 274 8.68 2.42 -9.66
N CYS A 275 8.12 3.13 -8.68
CA CYS A 275 8.73 3.35 -7.37
C CYS A 275 8.99 2.01 -6.65
N ILE A 276 7.98 1.14 -6.54
CA ILE A 276 8.07 -0.18 -5.91
C ILE A 276 9.14 -1.05 -6.59
N TYR A 277 9.24 -1.01 -7.92
CA TYR A 277 10.25 -1.76 -8.66
C TYR A 277 11.68 -1.32 -8.31
N ILE A 278 11.95 -0.01 -8.29
CA ILE A 278 13.28 0.52 -7.94
C ILE A 278 13.59 0.53 -6.43
N PHE A 279 12.60 0.28 -5.56
CA PHE A 279 12.83 0.04 -4.14
C PHE A 279 13.08 -1.44 -3.81
N LEU A 280 12.27 -2.35 -4.37
CA LEU A 280 12.25 -3.77 -3.98
C LEU A 280 12.75 -4.72 -5.09
N TYR A 281 12.12 -4.68 -6.26
CA TYR A 281 12.18 -5.79 -7.22
C TYR A 281 13.36 -5.75 -8.19
N TYR A 282 14.13 -4.66 -8.26
CA TYR A 282 15.25 -4.59 -9.19
C TYR A 282 16.41 -5.54 -8.84
N TYR A 283 16.55 -5.93 -7.57
CA TYR A 283 17.52 -6.92 -7.11
C TYR A 283 17.16 -8.35 -7.57
N ASP A 284 15.87 -8.66 -7.72
CA ASP A 284 15.40 -9.96 -8.20
C ASP A 284 15.59 -10.07 -9.73
N LYS A 285 16.74 -10.61 -10.13
CA LYS A 285 17.11 -10.90 -11.52
C LYS A 285 16.06 -11.74 -12.27
N LYS A 286 15.21 -12.51 -11.58
CA LYS A 286 14.14 -13.34 -12.18
C LYS A 286 12.79 -12.62 -12.23
N PHE A 287 12.58 -11.52 -11.50
CA PHE A 287 11.29 -10.80 -11.42
C PHE A 287 10.74 -10.42 -12.81
N ILE A 288 11.56 -9.77 -13.65
CA ILE A 288 11.14 -9.31 -14.98
C ILE A 288 10.68 -10.49 -15.87
N SER A 289 11.34 -11.64 -15.76
CA SER A 289 10.95 -12.87 -16.49
C SER A 289 9.61 -13.41 -16.00
N ARG A 290 9.42 -13.54 -14.67
CA ARG A 290 8.15 -13.98 -14.07
C ARG A 290 7.00 -13.02 -14.41
N PHE A 291 7.25 -11.72 -14.38
CA PHE A 291 6.30 -10.67 -14.71
C PHE A 291 5.85 -10.73 -16.18
N LYS A 292 6.79 -10.81 -17.14
CA LYS A 292 6.47 -10.97 -18.58
C LYS A 292 5.64 -12.22 -18.83
N LYS A 293 6.11 -13.40 -18.38
CA LYS A 293 5.43 -14.70 -18.55
C LYS A 293 4.01 -14.70 -17.96
N SER A 294 3.81 -14.04 -16.82
CA SER A 294 2.51 -13.90 -16.17
C SER A 294 1.53 -13.04 -16.99
N TRP A 295 2.01 -11.94 -17.58
CA TRP A 295 1.22 -11.08 -18.47
C TRP A 295 0.85 -11.77 -19.79
N GLU A 296 1.81 -12.46 -20.41
CA GLU A 296 1.62 -13.23 -21.64
C GLU A 296 0.61 -14.35 -21.45
N SER A 297 0.72 -15.12 -20.36
CA SER A 297 -0.23 -16.17 -19.97
C SER A 297 -1.65 -15.63 -19.76
N LEU A 298 -1.81 -14.45 -19.16
CA LEU A 298 -3.12 -13.82 -19.00
C LEU A 298 -3.68 -13.33 -20.35
N SER A 299 -2.83 -12.74 -21.19
CA SER A 299 -3.18 -12.22 -22.50
C SER A 299 -3.64 -13.34 -23.44
N TYR A 300 -2.88 -14.44 -23.50
CA TYR A 300 -3.24 -15.65 -24.24
C TYR A 300 -4.57 -16.23 -23.76
N ARG A 301 -4.78 -16.38 -22.44
CA ARG A 301 -6.06 -16.87 -21.89
C ARG A 301 -7.25 -15.97 -22.24
N LYS A 302 -7.07 -14.65 -22.25
CA LYS A 302 -8.10 -13.69 -22.69
C LYS A 302 -8.36 -13.77 -24.20
N ALA A 303 -7.32 -13.90 -25.03
CA ALA A 303 -7.44 -14.07 -26.47
C ALA A 303 -8.19 -15.38 -26.82
N LYS A 304 -7.80 -16.51 -26.20
CA LYS A 304 -8.46 -17.82 -26.40
C LYS A 304 -9.93 -17.80 -25.96
N ARG A 305 -10.28 -17.11 -24.87
CA ARG A 305 -11.69 -16.89 -24.47
C ARG A 305 -12.46 -16.03 -25.48
N LYS A 306 -11.86 -14.95 -26.01
CA LYS A 306 -12.49 -14.11 -27.04
C LYS A 306 -12.70 -14.89 -28.34
N SER A 307 -11.71 -15.64 -28.79
CA SER A 307 -11.80 -16.53 -29.97
C SER A 307 -12.92 -17.58 -29.79
N LYS A 308 -12.95 -18.31 -28.66
CA LYS A 308 -14.06 -19.23 -28.36
C LYS A 308 -15.42 -18.55 -28.34
N SER A 309 -15.53 -17.33 -27.79
CA SER A 309 -16.79 -16.57 -27.77
C SER A 309 -17.23 -16.08 -29.16
N ILE A 310 -16.29 -15.74 -30.05
CA ILE A 310 -16.59 -15.37 -31.44
C ILE A 310 -17.02 -16.62 -32.21
N PHE A 311 -16.30 -17.74 -32.05
CA PHE A 311 -16.67 -19.03 -32.64
C PHE A 311 -18.09 -19.42 -32.23
N LEU A 312 -18.38 -19.46 -30.92
CA LEU A 312 -19.73 -19.81 -30.42
C LEU A 312 -20.83 -18.89 -30.96
N LYS A 313 -20.54 -17.59 -31.13
CA LYS A 313 -21.48 -16.65 -31.76
C LYS A 313 -21.67 -16.95 -33.25
N LYS A 314 -20.61 -17.27 -33.99
CA LYS A 314 -20.67 -17.61 -35.41
C LYS A 314 -21.45 -18.91 -35.63
N THR A 315 -21.15 -19.97 -34.87
CA THR A 315 -21.89 -21.23 -34.92
C THR A 315 -23.36 -21.03 -34.57
N LYS A 316 -23.68 -20.19 -33.57
CA LYS A 316 -25.07 -19.88 -33.25
C LYS A 316 -25.79 -19.08 -34.34
N SER A 317 -25.11 -18.14 -35.02
CA SER A 317 -25.70 -17.45 -36.18
C SER A 317 -25.82 -18.35 -37.42
N GLU A 318 -24.92 -19.31 -37.61
CA GLU A 318 -24.97 -20.28 -38.71
C GLU A 318 -26.13 -21.29 -38.50
N LEU A 319 -26.37 -21.72 -37.26
CA LEU A 319 -27.56 -22.53 -36.91
C LEU A 319 -28.87 -21.75 -37.17
N ILE A 320 -28.96 -20.50 -36.74
CA ILE A 320 -30.15 -19.64 -36.98
C ILE A 320 -30.36 -19.35 -38.48
N LEU A 321 -29.31 -19.35 -39.29
CA LEU A 321 -29.43 -19.20 -40.75
C LEU A 321 -29.84 -20.52 -41.44
N GLY A 322 -29.45 -21.67 -40.87
CA GLY A 322 -29.80 -23.00 -41.38
C GLY A 322 -31.26 -23.41 -41.14
N GLU A 323 -31.89 -22.91 -40.07
CA GLU A 323 -33.30 -23.21 -39.74
C GLU A 323 -34.33 -22.55 -40.68
N ASN A 324 -33.92 -21.67 -41.60
CA ASN A 324 -34.83 -20.94 -42.49
C ASN A 324 -34.94 -21.50 -43.93
N ILE A 325 -34.41 -22.71 -44.19
CA ILE A 325 -34.56 -23.37 -45.52
C ILE A 325 -34.83 -24.88 -45.35
N SER A 326 -36.09 -25.24 -45.04
CA SER A 326 -36.79 -26.42 -45.57
C SER A 326 -38.15 -26.62 -44.89
N GLU A 327 -39.24 -26.19 -45.51
CA GLU A 327 -40.59 -26.66 -45.15
C GLU A 327 -41.03 -27.79 -46.09
N THR A 328 -41.74 -28.78 -45.54
CA THR A 328 -42.39 -29.94 -46.20
C THR A 328 -41.44 -30.98 -46.84
N SER A 329 -41.50 -32.29 -46.57
CA SER A 329 -42.51 -33.15 -45.94
C SER A 329 -41.90 -34.51 -45.57
N GLY A 330 -42.40 -35.21 -44.55
CA GLY A 330 -42.05 -36.63 -44.31
C GLY A 330 -42.02 -37.02 -42.83
N HIS A 331 -42.70 -38.11 -42.50
CA HIS A 331 -42.88 -38.65 -41.15
C HIS A 331 -41.61 -39.38 -40.64
N SER A 332 -41.18 -39.13 -39.39
CA SER A 332 -40.76 -40.12 -38.35
C SER A 332 -39.68 -39.60 -37.39
N ASP A 333 -39.90 -39.85 -36.09
CA ASP A 333 -38.98 -39.84 -34.96
C ASP A 333 -38.21 -38.54 -34.60
N GLU A 334 -38.63 -37.91 -33.48
CA GLU A 334 -37.92 -36.82 -32.82
C GLU A 334 -36.62 -37.29 -32.15
N GLU A 335 -35.54 -37.45 -32.93
CA GLU A 335 -34.22 -37.63 -32.36
C GLU A 335 -33.68 -36.29 -31.81
N THR A 336 -33.88 -36.08 -30.51
CA THR A 336 -33.47 -34.84 -29.82
C THR A 336 -31.96 -34.63 -29.90
N ILE A 337 -31.51 -33.68 -30.72
CA ILE A 337 -30.09 -33.33 -30.90
C ILE A 337 -29.52 -32.80 -29.58
N LYS A 338 -28.91 -33.68 -28.78
CA LYS A 338 -28.22 -33.34 -27.52
C LYS A 338 -27.13 -32.31 -27.78
N THR A 339 -27.16 -31.18 -27.07
CA THR A 339 -26.15 -30.13 -27.23
C THR A 339 -24.81 -30.55 -26.62
N GLU A 340 -23.71 -29.89 -27.01
CA GLU A 340 -22.37 -30.16 -26.44
C GLU A 340 -22.35 -30.02 -24.90
N LYS A 341 -23.24 -29.20 -24.32
CA LYS A 341 -23.45 -29.09 -22.87
C LYS A 341 -24.04 -30.37 -22.28
N ASP A 342 -25.03 -30.96 -22.93
CA ASP A 342 -25.73 -32.16 -22.43
C ASP A 342 -24.76 -33.35 -22.42
N ILE A 343 -23.95 -33.48 -23.47
CA ILE A 343 -22.85 -34.46 -23.55
C ILE A 343 -21.82 -34.25 -22.43
N MET A 344 -21.48 -32.99 -22.08
CA MET A 344 -20.59 -32.72 -20.94
C MET A 344 -21.24 -33.01 -19.59
N ILE A 345 -22.53 -32.72 -19.41
CA ILE A 345 -23.30 -33.03 -18.19
C ILE A 345 -23.41 -34.54 -18.00
N GLU A 346 -23.66 -35.29 -19.07
CA GLU A 346 -23.75 -36.75 -19.07
C GLU A 346 -22.39 -37.39 -18.74
N LYS A 347 -21.30 -36.91 -19.33
CA LYS A 347 -19.92 -37.30 -18.95
C LYS A 347 -19.58 -36.95 -17.49
N ALA A 348 -20.01 -35.79 -16.98
CA ALA A 348 -19.78 -35.40 -15.59
C ALA A 348 -20.56 -36.30 -14.60
N LYS A 349 -21.83 -36.62 -14.91
CA LYS A 349 -22.64 -37.58 -14.16
C LYS A 349 -22.00 -38.97 -14.15
N ASP A 350 -21.42 -39.40 -15.26
CA ASP A 350 -20.76 -40.70 -15.36
C ASP A 350 -19.46 -40.79 -14.56
N VAL A 351 -18.65 -39.72 -14.57
CA VAL A 351 -17.49 -39.59 -13.68
C VAL A 351 -17.90 -39.59 -12.21
N MET A 352 -18.97 -38.87 -11.83
CA MET A 352 -19.49 -38.91 -10.45
C MET A 352 -19.95 -40.32 -10.04
N ARG A 353 -20.66 -41.06 -10.91
CA ARG A 353 -21.03 -42.46 -10.61
C ARG A 353 -19.80 -43.34 -10.41
N LYS A 354 -18.78 -43.22 -11.25
CA LYS A 354 -17.51 -43.97 -11.10
C LYS A 354 -16.77 -43.61 -9.80
N VAL A 355 -16.76 -42.34 -9.42
CA VAL A 355 -16.18 -41.91 -8.12
C VAL A 355 -16.98 -42.46 -6.94
N ILE A 356 -18.32 -42.48 -7.00
CA ILE A 356 -19.19 -43.03 -5.94
C ILE A 356 -19.01 -44.54 -5.81
N ILE A 357 -18.95 -45.28 -6.92
CA ILE A 357 -18.71 -46.73 -6.93
C ILE A 357 -17.32 -47.03 -6.35
N ASN A 358 -16.28 -46.33 -6.80
CA ASN A 358 -14.93 -46.50 -6.23
C ASN A 358 -14.84 -46.12 -4.75
N ARG A 359 -15.73 -45.23 -4.25
CA ARG A 359 -15.81 -44.92 -2.81
C ARG A 359 -16.53 -46.00 -2.01
N LYS A 360 -17.55 -46.65 -2.58
CA LYS A 360 -18.23 -47.80 -1.95
C LYS A 360 -17.30 -49.02 -1.90
N ASN A 361 -16.63 -49.35 -3.01
CA ASN A 361 -15.70 -50.48 -3.09
C ASN A 361 -14.41 -50.28 -2.26
N LYS A 362 -14.11 -49.06 -1.81
CA LYS A 362 -12.98 -48.80 -0.89
C LYS A 362 -13.39 -48.81 0.58
N ASN A 363 -14.69 -48.88 0.86
CA ASN A 363 -15.26 -48.98 2.20
C ASN A 363 -15.81 -50.38 2.51
N SER A 364 -15.79 -51.32 1.54
CA SER A 364 -16.11 -52.74 1.75
C SER A 364 -14.96 -53.56 2.34
N ASP A 365 -13.74 -53.03 2.32
CA ASP A 365 -12.54 -53.72 2.83
C ASP A 365 -12.24 -53.38 4.31
N LEU A 366 -13.12 -52.61 4.96
CA LEU A 366 -13.03 -52.19 6.36
C LEU A 366 -14.43 -52.20 7.02
N SER A 367 -15.05 -53.37 7.05
CA SER A 367 -16.16 -53.66 7.95
C SER A 367 -16.02 -55.09 8.49
N ASP A 368 -15.49 -55.20 9.70
CA ASP A 368 -15.76 -56.27 10.65
C ASP A 368 -15.19 -55.82 12.01
N GLU A 369 -15.96 -55.01 12.74
CA GLU A 369 -16.23 -55.23 14.16
C GLU A 369 -17.33 -54.27 14.67
N GLN A 370 -18.21 -54.90 15.43
CA GLN A 370 -19.32 -54.47 16.29
C GLN A 370 -19.02 -53.23 17.18
N ASP A 371 -19.99 -52.53 17.79
CA ASP A 371 -21.45 -52.65 17.86
C ASP A 371 -22.05 -51.30 18.32
N ASN A 372 -23.38 -51.15 18.23
CA ASN A 372 -24.31 -50.35 19.07
C ASN A 372 -23.76 -49.05 19.75
N ASP A 373 -24.36 -47.87 19.56
CA ASP A 373 -25.72 -47.65 20.09
C ASP A 373 -26.54 -46.50 19.47
N ILE A 374 -27.84 -46.57 19.80
CA ILE A 374 -29.00 -45.73 19.45
C ILE A 374 -29.02 -44.50 20.42
N GLN A 375 -29.51 -43.26 20.17
CA GLN A 375 -30.56 -42.69 19.30
C GLN A 375 -30.38 -41.15 19.08
N GLU A 376 -31.09 -40.59 18.07
CA GLU A 376 -31.83 -39.29 18.01
C GLU A 376 -31.64 -38.21 19.11
N TYR A 377 -31.73 -36.88 18.93
CA TYR A 377 -32.10 -35.95 17.83
C TYR A 377 -31.72 -34.50 18.31
N HIS A 378 -31.88 -33.34 17.64
CA HIS A 378 -32.52 -32.94 16.37
C HIS A 378 -31.84 -31.67 15.75
N SER A 379 -32.64 -30.75 15.18
CA SER A 379 -32.40 -29.38 14.69
C SER A 379 -31.90 -28.36 15.75
N GLY A 380 -31.22 -27.25 15.41
CA GLY A 380 -30.86 -26.71 14.09
C GLY A 380 -30.63 -25.18 14.14
N ILE A 381 -30.27 -24.59 13.00
CA ILE A 381 -30.24 -23.13 12.71
C ILE A 381 -29.27 -22.29 13.56
N ASN A 382 -28.15 -21.93 12.93
CA ASN A 382 -27.23 -20.89 13.35
C ASN A 382 -27.55 -19.59 12.58
N PRO A 383 -27.77 -18.43 13.22
CA PRO A 383 -27.64 -17.15 12.55
C PRO A 383 -26.76 -16.17 13.34
N TRP A 384 -25.51 -16.03 12.90
CA TRP A 384 -24.71 -14.85 13.21
C TRP A 384 -25.21 -13.65 12.40
N PHE A 385 -25.93 -12.71 13.02
CA PHE A 385 -25.94 -11.30 12.66
C PHE A 385 -26.46 -10.46 13.85
N GLY A 386 -25.58 -9.62 14.38
CA GLY A 386 -25.80 -8.66 15.46
C GLY A 386 -24.58 -7.77 15.61
#